data_AF-A0A9D6M1Z4-F1
#
_entry.id   AF-A0A9D6M1Z4-F1
#
_cell.length_a   1.000
_cell.length_b   1.000
_cell.length_c   1.000
_cell.angle_alpha   90.00
_cell.angle_beta   90.00
_cell.angle_gamma   90.00
#
_symmetry.space_group_name_H-M   'P 1'
#
loop_
_entity.id
_entity.type
_entity.pdbx_description
1 polymer ?
#
loop_
_entity_poly.entity_id
_entity_poly.type
_entity_poly.pdbx_seq_one_letter_code
_entity_poly.pdbx_strand_id
1 'polypeptide(L)'
;SYRGLLKVYPGAVGSKSNVRCDALLLDETSRSDTYPYIEVDEDNVTIGHEASVSKIGEEQLFYLMSRGLSEAEASTMIVSGFIEPIIKELPMEFAVEMNRLIQLQMEGSVG
;
A
#
# COMPACT_ATOMS: atom_id res chain seq x y z
N SER A 1 6.63 -0.44 -9.46
CA SER A 1 7.23 -1.73 -9.09
C SER A 1 7.99 -1.62 -7.77
N TYR A 2 7.93 -2.64 -6.92
CA TYR A 2 8.66 -2.74 -5.65
C TYR A 2 9.85 -3.70 -5.77
N ARG A 3 10.98 -3.36 -5.15
CA ARG A 3 12.14 -4.24 -4.99
C ARG A 3 12.63 -4.14 -3.54
N GLY A 4 12.73 -5.28 -2.86
CA GLY A 4 13.21 -5.32 -1.49
C GLY A 4 14.14 -6.50 -1.28
N LEU A 5 15.22 -6.30 -0.53
CA LEU A 5 16.12 -7.34 -0.07
C LEU A 5 16.02 -7.45 1.45
N LEU A 6 15.70 -8.65 1.92
CA LEU A 6 15.85 -9.05 3.30
C LEU A 6 17.04 -9.99 3.37
N LYS A 7 18.12 -9.55 4.01
CA LYS A 7 19.30 -10.37 4.27
C LYS A 7 19.42 -10.64 5.77
N VAL A 8 19.52 -11.91 6.14
CA VAL A 8 19.90 -12.35 7.48
C VAL A 8 21.33 -12.88 7.42
N TYR A 9 22.22 -12.25 8.17
CA TYR A 9 23.63 -12.64 8.25
C TYR A 9 23.85 -13.74 9.31
N PRO A 10 24.94 -14.54 9.19
CA PRO A 10 25.31 -15.50 10.21
C PRO A 10 25.48 -14.83 11.59
N GLY A 11 24.98 -15.47 12.65
CA GLY A 11 25.00 -14.96 14.02
C GLY A 11 23.78 -14.14 14.40
N ALA A 12 22.84 -13.88 13.48
CA ALA A 12 21.57 -13.17 13.74
C ALA A 12 20.51 -14.07 14.40
N VAL A 13 20.93 -14.88 15.37
CA VAL A 13 20.11 -15.86 16.09
C VAL A 13 18.92 -15.18 16.76
N GLY A 14 17.73 -15.71 16.52
CA GLY A 14 16.46 -15.23 17.06
C GLY A 14 15.88 -14.01 16.35
N SER A 15 16.49 -13.54 15.25
CA SER A 15 15.98 -12.39 14.52
C SER A 15 14.60 -12.67 13.89
N LYS A 16 13.78 -11.62 13.81
CA LYS A 16 12.43 -11.67 13.25
C LYS A 16 12.22 -10.52 12.30
N SER A 17 11.57 -10.79 11.18
CA SER A 17 11.23 -9.75 10.21
C SER A 17 9.97 -10.11 9.45
N ASN A 18 9.11 -9.12 9.21
CA ASN A 18 7.92 -9.25 8.39
C ASN A 18 7.94 -8.15 7.33
N VAL A 19 7.82 -8.55 6.07
CA VAL A 19 7.75 -7.62 4.94
C VAL A 19 6.36 -7.74 4.34
N ARG A 20 5.61 -6.62 4.31
CA ARG A 20 4.31 -6.54 3.65
C ARG A 20 4.41 -5.59 2.45
N CYS A 21 3.90 -6.05 1.31
CA CYS A 21 3.89 -5.31 0.05
C CYS A 21 2.47 -5.26 -0.51
N ASP A 22 1.75 -4.17 -0.22
CA ASP A 22 0.40 -3.98 -0.74
C ASP A 22 0.42 -3.00 -1.92
N ALA A 23 -0.31 -3.35 -2.98
CA ALA A 23 -0.51 -2.49 -4.13
C ALA A 23 -2.00 -2.30 -4.42
N LEU A 24 -2.39 -1.09 -4.77
CA LEU A 24 -3.73 -0.76 -5.24
C LEU A 24 -3.64 -0.25 -6.69
N LEU A 25 -4.29 -0.95 -7.61
CA LEU A 25 -4.42 -0.55 -9.01
C LEU A 25 -5.65 0.35 -9.15
N LEU A 26 -5.47 1.52 -9.74
CA LEU A 26 -6.51 2.54 -9.90
C LEU A 26 -7.31 2.36 -11.19
N ASP A 27 -6.76 1.66 -12.17
CA ASP A 27 -7.36 1.43 -13.48
C ASP A 27 -6.98 0.04 -14.04
N GLU A 28 -7.57 -0.33 -15.18
CA GLU A 28 -7.38 -1.64 -15.81
C GLU A 28 -6.04 -1.81 -16.56
N THR A 29 -5.38 -0.71 -16.91
CA THR A 29 -4.08 -0.70 -17.62
C THR A 29 -2.89 -0.64 -16.67
N SER A 30 -3.13 -0.19 -15.44
CA SER A 30 -2.17 -0.12 -14.36
C SER A 30 -1.62 -1.50 -14.01
N ARG A 31 -0.32 -1.54 -13.72
CA ARG A 31 0.41 -2.76 -13.37
C ARG A 31 1.30 -2.52 -12.16
N SER A 32 1.30 -3.47 -11.24
CA SER A 32 2.25 -3.52 -10.13
C SER A 32 3.10 -4.78 -10.25
N ASP A 33 4.42 -4.61 -10.15
CA ASP A 33 5.38 -5.71 -10.08
C ASP A 33 6.11 -5.66 -8.73
N THR A 34 6.15 -6.78 -8.02
CA THR A 34 6.81 -6.91 -6.72
C THR A 34 7.90 -7.97 -6.82
N TYR A 35 9.15 -7.58 -6.57
CA TYR A 35 10.32 -8.47 -6.64
C TYR A 35 10.95 -8.60 -5.24
N PRO A 36 10.54 -9.59 -4.43
CA PRO A 36 11.13 -9.85 -3.14
C PRO A 36 12.42 -10.66 -3.27
N TYR A 37 13.46 -10.25 -2.56
CA TYR A 37 14.69 -11.01 -2.35
C TYR A 37 14.80 -11.32 -0.87
N ILE A 38 14.89 -12.60 -0.53
CA ILE A 38 15.05 -13.07 0.85
C ILE A 38 16.24 -14.02 0.87
N GLU A 39 17.29 -13.61 1.57
CA GLU A 39 18.51 -14.37 1.73
C GLU A 39 18.74 -14.59 3.23
N VAL A 40 18.81 -15.85 3.65
CA VAL A 40 18.89 -16.21 5.07
C VAL A 40 20.07 -17.14 5.29
N ASP A 41 21.11 -16.63 5.97
CA ASP A 41 22.33 -17.35 6.28
C ASP A 41 22.39 -17.74 7.78
N GLU A 42 21.25 -17.86 8.45
CA GLU A 42 21.11 -18.20 9.87
C GLU A 42 19.90 -19.12 10.09
N ASP A 43 20.03 -20.12 10.97
CA ASP A 43 19.05 -21.21 11.09
C ASP A 43 17.88 -20.84 12.02
N ASN A 44 18.15 -20.12 13.10
CA ASN A 44 17.15 -19.83 14.13
C ASN A 44 16.54 -18.43 13.93
N VAL A 45 15.71 -18.25 12.91
CA VAL A 45 15.06 -16.96 12.61
C VAL A 45 13.58 -17.12 12.23
N THR A 46 12.82 -16.03 12.29
CA THR A 46 11.41 -16.01 11.85
C THR A 46 11.18 -14.93 10.80
N ILE A 47 10.99 -15.33 9.55
CA ILE A 47 10.80 -14.40 8.44
C ILE A 47 9.41 -14.60 7.82
N GLY A 48 8.64 -13.52 7.71
CA GLY A 48 7.36 -13.47 7.00
C GLY A 48 7.43 -12.52 5.80
N HIS A 49 6.83 -12.93 4.68
CA HIS A 49 6.62 -12.06 3.54
C HIS A 49 5.19 -12.20 3.04
N GLU A 50 4.50 -11.06 2.88
CA GLU A 50 3.15 -10.95 2.36
C GLU A 50 3.14 -9.93 1.23
N ALA A 51 2.49 -10.28 0.11
CA ALA A 51 2.27 -9.34 -0.98
C ALA A 51 0.83 -9.46 -1.49
N SER A 52 0.14 -8.34 -1.59
CA SER A 52 -1.23 -8.26 -2.08
C SER A 52 -1.36 -7.24 -3.20
N VAL A 53 -2.20 -7.55 -4.19
CA VAL A 53 -2.57 -6.61 -5.25
C VAL A 53 -4.09 -6.52 -5.25
N SER A 54 -4.59 -5.32 -5.00
CA SER A 54 -6.01 -4.99 -5.02
C SER A 54 -6.30 -4.06 -6.19
N LYS A 55 -7.55 -4.07 -6.65
CA LYS A 55 -8.08 -3.08 -7.60
C LYS A 55 -9.15 -2.26 -6.90
N ILE A 56 -9.38 -1.03 -7.35
CA ILE A 56 -10.60 -0.32 -6.97
C ILE A 56 -11.79 -1.10 -7.54
N GLY A 57 -12.61 -1.67 -6.65
CA GLY A 57 -13.74 -2.49 -7.07
C GLY A 57 -14.86 -1.62 -7.63
N GLU A 58 -15.37 -1.96 -8.82
CA GLU A 58 -16.52 -1.29 -9.43
C GLU A 58 -17.74 -1.29 -8.48
N GLU A 59 -17.95 -2.36 -7.71
CA GLU A 59 -19.02 -2.44 -6.72
C GLU A 59 -18.83 -1.44 -5.56
N GLN A 60 -17.59 -1.22 -5.10
CA GLN A 60 -17.29 -0.26 -4.04
C GLN A 60 -17.48 1.17 -4.53
N LEU A 61 -17.02 1.48 -5.75
CA LEU A 61 -17.27 2.76 -6.40
C LEU A 61 -18.76 2.99 -6.60
N PHE A 62 -19.47 2.02 -7.18
CA PHE A 62 -20.91 2.10 -7.40
C PHE A 62 -21.66 2.32 -6.09
N TYR A 63 -21.29 1.61 -5.03
CA TYR A 63 -21.88 1.78 -3.70
C TYR A 63 -21.69 3.21 -3.19
N LEU A 64 -20.47 3.73 -3.21
CA LEU A 64 -20.15 5.09 -2.74
C LEU A 64 -20.84 6.17 -3.60
N MET A 65 -20.88 5.98 -4.91
CA MET A 65 -21.59 6.88 -5.84
C MET A 65 -23.10 6.86 -5.63
N SER A 66 -23.68 5.69 -5.32
CA SER A 66 -25.10 5.58 -4.95
C SER A 66 -25.46 6.35 -3.67
N ARG A 67 -24.46 6.66 -2.84
CA ARG A 67 -24.59 7.52 -1.65
C ARG A 67 -24.40 9.01 -1.93
N GLY A 68 -24.23 9.39 -3.20
CA GLY A 68 -24.15 10.78 -3.64
C GLY A 68 -22.73 11.32 -3.77
N LEU A 69 -21.70 10.47 -3.65
CA LEU A 69 -20.32 10.86 -3.94
C LEU A 69 -20.10 10.87 -5.46
N SER A 70 -19.31 11.82 -5.96
CA SER A 70 -18.75 11.71 -7.30
C SER A 70 -17.76 10.54 -7.38
N GLU A 71 -17.48 10.06 -8.59
CA GLU A 71 -16.50 9.00 -8.82
C GLU A 71 -15.11 9.37 -8.28
N ALA A 72 -14.72 10.64 -8.42
CA ALA A 72 -13.46 11.17 -7.90
C ALA A 72 -13.43 11.17 -6.37
N GLU A 73 -14.52 11.58 -5.71
CA GLU A 73 -14.63 11.54 -4.24
C GLU A 73 -14.65 10.10 -3.72
N ALA A 74 -15.37 9.19 -4.38
CA ALA A 74 -15.42 7.78 -4.05
C ALA A 74 -14.03 7.13 -4.17
N SER A 75 -13.34 7.37 -5.27
CA SER A 75 -11.97 6.89 -5.51
C SER A 75 -11.00 7.41 -4.46
N THR A 76 -11.07 8.72 -4.16
CA THR A 76 -10.24 9.36 -3.14
C THR A 76 -10.49 8.74 -1.77
N MET A 77 -11.74 8.43 -1.42
CA MET A 77 -12.09 7.77 -0.16
C MET A 77 -11.49 6.37 -0.05
N ILE A 78 -11.57 5.56 -1.12
CA ILE A 78 -11.00 4.21 -1.17
C ILE A 78 -9.47 4.27 -1.03
N VAL A 79 -8.80 5.15 -1.79
CA VAL A 79 -7.35 5.33 -1.73
C VAL A 79 -6.91 5.81 -0.35
N SER A 80 -7.64 6.76 0.25
CA SER A 80 -7.36 7.27 1.60
C SER A 80 -7.46 6.17 2.66
N GLY A 81 -8.43 5.27 2.54
CA GLY A 81 -8.54 4.10 3.42
C GLY A 81 -7.38 3.11 3.24
N PHE A 82 -6.93 2.90 2.01
CA PHE A 82 -5.81 1.99 1.71
C PHE A 82 -4.49 2.46 2.32
N ILE A 83 -4.22 3.76 2.29
CA ILE A 83 -2.97 4.36 2.82
C ILE A 83 -3.05 4.73 4.31
N GLU A 84 -4.23 4.64 4.93
CA GLU A 84 -4.47 5.01 6.32
C GLU A 84 -3.44 4.40 7.31
N PRO A 85 -3.04 3.12 7.18
CA PRO A 85 -2.03 2.54 8.08
C PRO A 85 -0.68 3.26 8.02
N ILE A 86 -0.29 3.77 6.85
CA ILE A 86 0.96 4.52 6.67
C ILE A 86 0.83 5.90 7.30
N ILE A 87 -0.30 6.57 7.09
CA ILE A 87 -0.55 7.92 7.62
C ILE A 87 -0.57 7.91 9.15
N LYS A 88 -1.09 6.85 9.78
CA LYS A 88 -1.11 6.69 11.25
C LYS A 88 0.28 6.61 11.89
N GLU A 89 1.30 6.18 11.15
CA GLU A 89 2.68 6.11 11.63
C GLU A 89 3.42 7.46 11.52
N LEU A 90 2.84 8.45 10.83
CA LEU A 90 3.44 9.77 10.68
C LEU A 90 3.05 10.71 11.83
N PRO A 91 3.94 11.65 12.21
CA PRO A 91 3.56 12.73 13.12
C PRO A 91 2.39 13.53 12.56
N MET A 92 1.53 14.04 13.45
CA MET A 92 0.25 14.65 13.09
C MET A 92 0.36 15.77 12.04
N GLU A 93 1.38 16.62 12.16
CA GLU A 93 1.66 17.69 11.21
C GLU A 93 1.93 17.20 9.78
N PHE A 94 2.63 16.07 9.62
CA PHE A 94 2.88 15.47 8.31
C PHE A 94 1.68 14.66 7.80
N ALA A 95 0.92 14.05 8.69
CA ALA A 95 -0.29 13.31 8.33
C ALA A 95 -1.35 14.20 7.68
N VAL A 96 -1.53 15.44 8.18
CA VAL A 96 -2.45 16.42 7.59
C VAL A 96 -1.99 16.83 6.19
N GLU A 97 -0.70 17.13 6.03
CA GLU A 97 -0.14 17.54 4.74
C GLU A 97 -0.22 16.41 3.71
N MET A 98 0.10 15.17 4.12
CA MET A 98 0.06 14.01 3.24
C MET A 98 -1.36 13.77 2.71
N ASN A 99 -2.38 13.82 3.56
CA ASN A 99 -3.78 13.73 3.13
C ASN A 99 -4.13 14.80 2.08
N ARG A 100 -3.64 16.03 2.26
CA ARG A 100 -3.88 17.11 1.29
C ARG A 100 -3.21 16.85 -0.05
N LEU A 101 -1.97 16.37 -0.05
CA LEU A 101 -1.23 16.03 -1.26
C LEU A 101 -1.89 14.89 -2.04
N ILE A 102 -2.42 13.88 -1.36
CA ILE A 102 -3.13 12.76 -1.98
C ILE A 102 -4.40 13.24 -2.67
N GLN A 103 -5.20 14.10 -2.03
CA GLN A 103 -6.38 14.70 -2.67
C GLN A 103 -6.01 15.45 -3.95
N LEU A 104 -4.96 16.28 -3.90
CA LEU A 104 -4.50 17.03 -5.06
C LEU A 104 -4.02 16.14 -6.21
N GLN A 105 -3.36 15.02 -5.91
CA GLN A 105 -2.98 14.04 -6.94
C GLN A 105 -4.22 13.37 -7.54
N MET A 106 -5.21 12.99 -6.73
CA MET A 106 -6.42 12.31 -7.21
C MET A 106 -7.30 13.18 -8.10
N GLU A 107 -7.41 14.48 -7.83
CA GLU A 107 -8.17 15.43 -8.69
C GLU A 107 -7.64 15.50 -10.13
N GLY A 108 -6.38 15.15 -10.38
CA GLY A 108 -5.75 15.18 -11.72
C GLY A 108 -5.42 13.81 -12.33
N SER A 109 -5.66 12.71 -11.62
CA SER A 109 -5.19 11.37 -12.02
C SER A 109 -6.29 10.44 -12.54
N VAL A 110 -7.57 10.78 -12.32
CA VAL A 110 -8.72 9.98 -12.72
C VAL A 110 -9.33 10.62 -13.97
N GLY A 111 -8.80 10.26 -15.14
CA GLY A 111 -9.20 10.78 -16.45
C GLY A 111 -8.43 10.13 -17.60
#